data_AF-A0ABD5DY42-F1
#
_entry.id   AF-A0ABD5DY42-F1
#
_cell.length_a   1.000
_cell.length_b   1.000
_cell.length_c   1.000
_cell.angle_alpha   90.00
_cell.angle_beta   90.00
_cell.angle_gamma   90.00
#
_symmetry.space_group_name_H-M   'P 1'
#
loop_
_entity.id
_entity.type
_entity.pdbx_description
1 polymer ?
#
loop_
_entity_poly.entity_id
_entity_poly.type
_entity_poly.pdbx_seq_one_letter_code
_entity_poly.pdbx_strand_id
1 'polypeptide(L)'
;DSGQRTGTGSALMAMKDAGVNIYRWQGGEQRPATIISEPDRNVRYARLAGDFAASVKAGEESVAQVSGVREQAILTQAIRSELKTQGVL
;
A
#
# COMPACT_ATOMS: atom_id res chain seq x y z
N ASP A 1 -2.32 8.05 -18.25
CA ASP A 1 -3.06 7.04 -17.47
C ASP A 1 -2.08 6.37 -16.52
N SER A 2 -2.37 6.35 -15.21
CA SER A 2 -1.51 5.77 -14.17
C SER A 2 -1.84 4.30 -13.87
N GLY A 3 -2.89 3.75 -14.51
CA GLY A 3 -3.33 2.36 -14.30
C GLY A 3 -3.99 2.10 -12.95
N GLN A 4 -4.26 3.14 -12.15
CA GLN A 4 -5.00 3.03 -10.90
C GLN A 4 -6.48 2.72 -11.14
N ARG A 5 -7.18 2.27 -10.09
CA ARG A 5 -8.62 1.98 -10.18
C ARG A 5 -9.36 3.17 -10.78
N THR A 6 -10.14 2.89 -11.81
CA THR A 6 -10.92 3.90 -12.51
C THR A 6 -12.04 4.45 -11.63
N GLY A 7 -12.27 5.76 -11.69
CA GLY A 7 -13.37 6.40 -10.97
C GLY A 7 -14.75 5.94 -11.48
N THR A 8 -15.77 6.09 -10.62
CA THR A 8 -17.17 5.83 -10.99
C THR A 8 -17.59 6.72 -12.16
N GLY A 9 -18.26 6.17 -13.18
CA GLY A 9 -18.65 6.92 -14.37
C GLY A 9 -17.47 7.31 -15.26
N SER A 10 -16.52 6.38 -15.43
CA SER A 10 -15.24 6.60 -16.10
C SER A 10 -15.31 7.39 -17.42
N ALA A 11 -14.96 8.66 -17.36
CA ALA A 11 -14.73 9.49 -18.53
C ALA A 11 -13.57 8.95 -19.39
N LEU A 12 -12.56 8.32 -18.76
CA LEU A 12 -11.41 7.74 -19.46
C LEU A 12 -11.84 6.57 -20.37
N MET A 13 -12.75 5.71 -19.87
CA MET A 13 -13.27 4.59 -20.66
C MET A 13 -14.15 5.11 -21.80
N ALA A 14 -15.02 6.10 -21.52
CA ALA A 14 -15.84 6.72 -22.55
C ALA A 14 -15.01 7.37 -23.68
N MET A 15 -13.89 8.02 -23.34
CA MET A 15 -12.97 8.59 -24.34
C MET A 15 -12.26 7.51 -25.17
N LYS A 16 -11.86 6.40 -24.54
CA LYS A 16 -11.27 5.26 -25.25
C LYS A 16 -12.29 4.65 -26.23
N ASP A 17 -13.52 4.46 -25.79
CA ASP A 17 -14.61 3.90 -26.62
C ASP A 17 -14.99 4.85 -27.78
N ALA A 18 -14.85 6.16 -27.58
CA ALA A 18 -15.03 7.19 -28.61
C ALA A 18 -13.86 7.27 -29.62
N GLY A 19 -12.85 6.39 -29.52
CA GLY A 19 -11.76 6.30 -30.48
C GLY A 19 -10.62 7.31 -30.27
N VAL A 20 -10.51 7.91 -29.07
CA VAL A 20 -9.37 8.78 -28.74
C VAL A 20 -8.08 7.96 -28.70
N ASN A 21 -7.04 8.40 -29.41
CA ASN A 21 -5.74 7.75 -29.44
C ASN A 21 -5.07 7.76 -28.06
N ILE A 22 -4.56 6.60 -27.62
CA ILE A 22 -3.84 6.45 -26.36
C ILE A 22 -2.37 6.19 -26.66
N TYR A 23 -1.52 7.16 -26.31
CA TYR A 23 -0.07 7.02 -26.40
C TYR A 23 0.49 6.47 -25.09
N ARG A 24 1.10 5.28 -25.15
CA ARG A 24 1.67 4.61 -23.97
C ARG A 24 3.15 4.93 -23.84
N TRP A 25 3.52 5.52 -22.72
CA TRP A 25 4.92 5.72 -22.33
C TRP A 25 5.46 4.48 -21.58
N GLN A 26 6.69 4.05 -21.89
CA GLN A 26 7.30 2.82 -21.35
C GLN A 26 8.61 3.04 -20.56
N GLY A 27 9.00 4.30 -20.30
CA GLY A 27 10.32 4.62 -19.74
C GLY A 27 10.46 4.52 -18.21
N GLY A 28 9.46 4.01 -17.50
CA GLY A 28 9.46 3.96 -16.03
C GLY A 28 10.03 2.65 -15.49
N GLU A 29 10.96 2.73 -14.54
CA GLU A 29 11.39 1.56 -13.76
C GLU A 29 10.24 1.11 -12.84
N GLN A 30 9.70 -0.08 -13.10
CA GLN A 30 8.70 -0.70 -12.22
C GLN A 30 9.35 -1.87 -11.48
N ARG A 31 9.62 -1.68 -10.18
CA ARG A 31 10.13 -2.75 -9.33
C ARG A 31 8.98 -3.70 -8.94
N PRO A 32 9.20 -5.03 -8.96
CA PRO A 32 8.21 -5.97 -8.50
C PRO A 32 7.97 -5.80 -6.99
N ALA A 33 6.72 -6.03 -6.56
CA ALA A 33 6.38 -6.03 -5.14
C ALA A 33 6.72 -7.37 -4.50
N THR A 34 7.24 -7.34 -3.27
CA THR A 34 7.40 -8.53 -2.44
C THR A 34 6.05 -8.95 -1.87
N ILE A 35 5.59 -10.17 -2.16
CA ILE A 35 4.32 -10.69 -1.67
C ILE A 35 4.60 -11.74 -0.59
N ILE A 36 4.12 -11.47 0.62
CA ILE A 36 4.20 -12.38 1.76
C ILE A 36 2.77 -12.77 2.14
N SER A 37 2.46 -14.06 2.01
CA SER A 37 1.12 -14.58 2.30
C SER A 37 1.04 -15.08 3.74
N GLU A 38 0.17 -14.46 4.54
CA GLU A 38 -0.17 -14.89 5.89
C GLU A 38 -1.70 -14.92 6.01
N PRO A 39 -2.34 -16.07 6.24
CA PRO A 39 -3.81 -16.17 6.26
C PRO A 39 -4.43 -15.51 7.49
N ASP A 40 -3.83 -15.67 8.67
CA ASP A 40 -4.40 -15.11 9.90
C ASP A 40 -4.22 -13.59 9.92
N ARG A 41 -5.32 -12.85 10.14
CA ARG A 41 -5.29 -11.39 10.09
C ARG A 41 -4.42 -10.79 11.19
N ASN A 42 -4.49 -11.32 12.39
CA ASN A 42 -3.77 -10.78 13.54
C ASN A 42 -2.27 -11.06 13.39
N VAL A 43 -1.90 -12.27 12.94
CA VAL A 43 -0.51 -12.61 12.62
C VAL A 43 0.02 -11.72 11.49
N ARG A 44 -0.78 -11.51 10.44
CA ARG A 44 -0.42 -10.65 9.31
C ARG A 44 -0.14 -9.21 9.75
N TYR A 45 -0.99 -8.64 10.62
CA TYR A 45 -0.79 -7.26 11.10
C TYR A 45 0.34 -7.15 12.10
N ALA A 46 0.55 -8.14 12.97
CA ALA A 46 1.68 -8.18 13.87
C ALA A 46 3.01 -8.22 13.09
N ARG A 47 3.08 -9.09 12.07
CA ARG A 47 4.25 -9.16 11.19
C ARG A 47 4.49 -7.85 10.45
N LEU A 48 3.45 -7.28 9.82
CA LEU A 48 3.57 -5.99 9.12
C LEU A 48 4.03 -4.87 10.06
N ALA A 49 3.51 -4.82 11.29
CA ALA A 49 3.94 -3.88 12.29
C ALA A 49 5.43 -4.06 12.65
N GLY A 50 5.90 -5.30 12.77
CA GLY A 50 7.30 -5.63 13.03
C GLY A 50 8.22 -5.20 11.89
N ASP A 51 7.88 -5.56 10.65
CA ASP A 51 8.63 -5.19 9.45
C ASP A 51 8.69 -3.66 9.29
N PHE A 52 7.58 -2.97 9.53
CA PHE A 52 7.51 -1.50 9.50
C PHE A 52 8.31 -0.84 10.63
N ALA A 53 8.22 -1.36 11.86
CA ALA A 53 8.99 -0.80 12.97
C ALA A 53 10.50 -0.96 12.75
N ALA A 54 10.92 -2.09 12.16
CA ALA A 54 12.30 -2.31 11.76
C ALA A 54 12.77 -1.32 10.67
N SER A 55 11.95 -1.07 9.64
CA SER A 55 12.29 -0.09 8.58
C SER A 55 12.38 1.34 9.14
N VAL A 56 11.44 1.74 10.01
CA VAL A 56 11.46 3.04 10.67
C VAL A 56 12.70 3.18 11.57
N LYS A 57 13.04 2.13 12.33
CA LYS A 57 14.24 2.12 13.17
C LYS A 57 15.53 2.22 12.36
N ALA A 58 15.55 1.65 11.16
CA ALA A 58 16.67 1.77 10.22
C ALA A 58 16.73 3.15 9.52
N GLY A 59 15.73 4.02 9.73
CA GLY A 59 15.66 5.34 9.09
C GLY A 59 15.23 5.30 7.62
N GLU A 60 14.57 4.21 7.19
CA GLU A 60 14.09 4.06 5.82
C GLU A 60 12.78 4.83 5.58
N GLU A 61 12.63 5.40 4.38
CA GLU A 61 11.36 5.98 3.93
C GLU A 61 10.29 4.89 3.81
N SER A 62 9.41 4.82 4.81
CA SER A 62 8.45 3.74 4.96
C SER A 62 7.05 4.27 5.26
N VAL A 63 6.04 3.71 4.58
CA VAL A 63 4.63 4.05 4.74
C VAL A 63 3.79 2.77 4.76
N ALA A 64 2.98 2.60 5.80
CA ALA A 64 2.01 1.51 5.90
C ALA A 64 0.63 1.95 5.37
N GLN A 65 0.05 1.19 4.44
CA GLN A 65 -1.24 1.49 3.83
C GLN A 65 -2.20 0.30 3.94
N VAL A 66 -3.46 0.58 4.25
CA VAL A 66 -4.55 -0.40 4.30
C VAL A 66 -5.86 0.24 3.85
N SER A 67 -6.75 -0.55 3.26
CA SER A 67 -8.09 -0.10 2.88
C SER A 67 -9.05 -0.16 4.05
N GLY A 68 -9.84 0.90 4.26
CA GLY A 68 -10.92 0.94 5.25
C GLY A 68 -10.49 1.53 6.59
N VAL A 69 -11.35 2.37 7.17
CA VAL A 69 -11.08 3.09 8.42
C VAL A 69 -10.96 2.17 9.64
N ARG A 70 -11.70 1.05 9.64
CA ARG A 70 -11.65 0.06 10.71
C ARG A 70 -10.31 -0.66 10.73
N GLU A 71 -9.88 -1.13 9.56
CA GLU A 71 -8.61 -1.82 9.38
C GLU A 71 -7.43 -0.88 9.65
N GLN A 72 -7.56 0.39 9.25
CA GLN A 72 -6.57 1.42 9.57
C GLN A 72 -6.42 1.60 11.08
N ALA A 73 -7.52 1.67 11.84
CA ALA A 73 -7.46 1.81 13.29
C ALA A 73 -6.78 0.60 13.96
N ILE A 74 -7.13 -0.61 13.53
CA ILE A 74 -6.55 -1.86 14.06
C ILE A 74 -5.05 -1.92 13.73
N LEU A 75 -4.66 -1.65 12.49
CA LEU A 75 -3.26 -1.69 12.07
C LEU A 75 -2.44 -0.60 12.77
N THR A 76 -2.99 0.60 12.93
CA THR A 76 -2.35 1.69 13.66
C THR A 76 -2.10 1.32 15.11
N GLN A 77 -3.03 0.61 15.76
CA GLN A 77 -2.81 0.11 17.12
C GLN A 77 -1.68 -0.92 17.18
N ALA A 78 -1.64 -1.87 16.24
CA ALA A 78 -0.57 -2.87 16.16
C ALA A 78 0.80 -2.21 15.95
N ILE A 79 0.91 -1.29 14.99
CA ILE A 79 2.15 -0.55 14.69
C ILE A 79 2.62 0.25 15.92
N ARG A 80 1.74 0.99 16.59
CA ARG A 80 2.14 1.77 17.77
C ARG A 80 2.61 0.89 18.92
N SER A 81 1.97 -0.26 19.15
CA SER A 81 2.43 -1.22 20.16
C SER A 81 3.83 -1.73 19.83
N GLU A 82 4.07 -2.08 18.58
CA GLU A 82 5.38 -2.60 18.14
C GLU A 82 6.49 -1.55 18.18
N LEU A 83 6.22 -0.32 17.74
CA LEU A 83 7.17 0.79 17.82
C LEU A 83 7.59 1.09 19.27
N LYS A 84 6.66 0.99 20.23
CA LYS A 84 6.98 1.12 21.67
C LYS A 84 7.86 -0.04 22.13
N THR A 85 7.55 -1.27 21.75
CA THR A 85 8.36 -2.46 22.08
C THR A 85 9.80 -2.30 21.56
N GLN A 86 9.98 -1.69 20.38
CA GLN A 86 11.29 -1.50 19.76
C GLN A 86 12.02 -0.22 20.20
N GLY A 87 11.40 0.62 21.05
CA GLY A 87 11.96 1.86 21.59
C GLY A 87 12.05 3.00 20.58
N VAL A 88 11.22 2.97 19.53
CA VAL A 88 11.19 3.99 18.47
C VAL A 88 10.16 5.09 18.78
N LEU A 89 9.14 4.77 19.58
CA LEU A 89 8.04 5.66 20.00
C LEU A 89 7.94 5.78 21.52
#